data_AF-A0A4U0WSL6-F1
#
_entry.id   AF-A0A4U0WSL6-F1
#
_cell.length_a   1.000
_cell.length_b   1.000
_cell.length_c   1.000
_cell.angle_alpha   90.00
_cell.angle_beta   90.00
_cell.angle_gamma   90.00
#
_symmetry.space_group_name_H-M   'P 1'
#
loop_
_entity.id
_entity.type
_entity.pdbx_description
1 polymer ?
#
loop_
_entity_poly.entity_id
_entity_poly.type
_entity_poly.pdbx_seq_one_letter_code
_entity_poly.pdbx_strand_id
1 'polypeptide(L)'
;MDLSTLSEAPQHYPDCCLGLSRKLIETLLMRLPRRPALVLSIGSGSGLLEATIQKANSSDTTIDGVEVSRGINGHLPEEQMHYVGGTWDLGPEAATASAWMFVYPREPKLLVRYLDHFGEGAVKMVIWLGPRADWPAFETVLRNAKFGTMDVVEDCGLTPYETLAVIKKSDS
;
A
#
# COMPACT_ATOMS: atom_id res chain seq x y z
N MET A 1 -7.83 13.77 -0.92
CA MET A 1 -8.64 14.47 -1.94
C MET A 1 -10.02 13.84 -2.03
N ASP A 2 -10.99 14.47 -2.71
CA ASP A 2 -12.30 13.87 -2.94
C ASP A 2 -12.28 13.03 -4.23
N LEU A 3 -12.94 11.87 -4.23
CA LEU A 3 -13.00 11.01 -5.42
C LEU A 3 -13.60 11.76 -6.63
N SER A 4 -14.57 12.64 -6.39
CA SER A 4 -15.20 13.47 -7.45
C SER A 4 -14.22 14.42 -8.14
N THR A 5 -13.13 14.78 -7.48
CA THR A 5 -12.11 15.72 -7.99
C THR A 5 -10.97 15.06 -8.76
N LEU A 6 -10.89 13.73 -8.74
CA LEU A 6 -9.91 12.98 -9.53
C LEU A 6 -10.40 12.78 -10.97
N SER A 7 -9.45 12.84 -11.90
CA SER A 7 -9.68 12.47 -13.30
C SER A 7 -9.69 10.96 -13.50
N GLU A 8 -10.26 10.52 -14.62
CA GLU A 8 -10.18 9.12 -15.07
C GLU A 8 -8.76 8.70 -15.47
N ALA A 9 -8.00 9.62 -16.08
CA ALA A 9 -6.59 9.40 -16.39
C ALA A 9 -5.73 9.65 -15.14
N PRO A 10 -4.63 8.90 -14.94
CA PRO A 10 -3.69 9.12 -13.85
C PRO A 10 -2.99 10.48 -13.96
N GLN A 11 -2.91 11.19 -12.84
CA GLN A 11 -2.23 12.48 -12.70
C GLN A 11 -1.24 12.46 -11.54
N HIS A 12 -0.09 13.12 -11.73
CA HIS A 12 0.89 13.31 -10.67
C HIS A 12 0.53 14.51 -9.81
N TYR A 13 0.58 14.30 -8.50
CA TYR A 13 0.36 15.34 -7.50
C TYR A 13 1.69 15.58 -6.77
N PRO A 14 2.02 16.84 -6.39
CA PRO A 14 3.30 17.16 -5.75
C PRO A 14 3.64 16.27 -4.54
N ASP A 15 2.61 15.87 -3.79
CA ASP A 15 2.74 15.14 -2.54
C ASP A 15 2.50 13.62 -2.69
N CYS A 16 2.44 13.07 -3.91
CA CYS A 16 2.26 11.63 -4.11
C CYS A 16 3.14 11.09 -5.25
N CYS A 17 3.92 10.04 -4.95
CA CYS A 17 4.81 9.41 -5.92
C CYS A 17 4.06 8.65 -7.02
N LEU A 18 2.83 8.21 -6.72
CA LEU A 18 1.99 7.44 -7.62
C LEU A 18 1.07 8.38 -8.40
N GLY A 19 0.90 8.12 -9.70
CA GLY A 19 -0.16 8.77 -10.46
C GLY A 19 -1.55 8.40 -9.91
N LEU A 20 -2.33 9.38 -9.47
CA LEU A 20 -3.66 9.15 -8.92
C LEU A 20 -4.74 9.36 -10.00
N SER A 21 -5.71 8.45 -10.03
CA SER A 21 -6.93 8.54 -10.85
C SER A 21 -8.12 8.04 -10.06
N ARG A 22 -9.34 8.41 -10.48
CA ARG A 22 -10.58 7.85 -9.91
C ARG A 22 -10.58 6.33 -10.00
N LYS A 23 -10.25 5.81 -11.18
CA LYS A 23 -10.23 4.38 -11.48
C LYS A 23 -9.27 3.60 -10.57
N LEU A 24 -8.11 4.18 -10.23
CA LEU A 24 -7.19 3.58 -9.27
C LEU A 24 -7.82 3.46 -7.90
N ILE A 25 -8.43 4.53 -7.39
CA ILE A 25 -9.05 4.51 -6.07
C ILE A 25 -10.20 3.49 -6.03
N GLU A 26 -11.04 3.44 -7.06
CA GLU A 26 -12.11 2.44 -7.19
C GLU A 26 -11.55 1.01 -7.25
N THR A 27 -10.48 0.79 -8.01
CA THR A 27 -9.80 -0.52 -8.10
C THR A 27 -9.25 -0.96 -6.74
N LEU A 28 -8.63 -0.04 -5.99
CA LEU A 28 -8.12 -0.32 -4.65
C LEU A 28 -9.27 -0.63 -3.68
N LEU A 29 -10.34 0.16 -3.68
CA LEU A 29 -11.51 -0.08 -2.82
C LEU A 29 -12.19 -1.44 -3.07
N MET A 30 -12.18 -1.94 -4.30
CA MET A 30 -12.70 -3.28 -4.61
C MET A 30 -11.81 -4.42 -4.09
N ARG A 31 -10.54 -4.16 -3.80
CA ARG A 31 -9.55 -5.19 -3.45
C ARG A 31 -9.09 -5.13 -2.00
N LEU A 32 -9.05 -3.94 -1.41
CA LEU A 32 -8.66 -3.74 -0.02
C LEU A 32 -9.62 -4.50 0.91
N PRO A 33 -9.11 -5.05 2.02
CA PRO A 33 -9.97 -5.70 2.99
C PRO A 33 -10.90 -4.67 3.63
N ARG A 34 -12.10 -5.14 3.98
CA ARG A 34 -13.12 -4.34 4.65
C ARG A 34 -12.96 -4.38 6.16
N ARG A 35 -13.54 -3.39 6.86
CA ARG A 35 -13.61 -3.38 8.31
C ARG A 35 -14.19 -4.71 8.85
N PRO A 36 -13.68 -5.21 9.98
CA PRO A 36 -12.75 -4.55 10.91
C PRO A 36 -11.26 -4.70 10.58
N ALA A 37 -10.89 -5.20 9.40
CA ALA A 37 -9.50 -5.40 9.02
C ALA A 37 -8.73 -4.07 8.88
N LEU A 38 -7.49 -4.06 9.35
CA LEU A 38 -6.56 -2.95 9.19
C LEU A 38 -5.67 -3.14 7.95
N VAL A 39 -5.52 -2.08 7.16
CA VAL A 39 -4.51 -1.94 6.13
C VAL A 39 -3.39 -1.07 6.67
N LEU A 40 -2.14 -1.54 6.60
CA LEU A 40 -0.97 -0.75 6.96
C LEU A 40 -0.25 -0.28 5.70
N SER A 41 -0.23 1.02 5.44
CA SER A 41 0.52 1.63 4.34
C SER A 41 1.96 1.92 4.78
N ILE A 42 2.92 1.19 4.21
CA ILE A 42 4.33 1.24 4.60
C ILE A 42 5.09 2.18 3.65
N GLY A 43 5.69 3.23 4.22
CA GLY A 43 6.28 4.32 3.43
C GLY A 43 5.20 5.29 2.92
N SER A 44 4.25 5.64 3.78
CA SER A 44 3.04 6.41 3.43
C SER A 44 3.32 7.86 2.99
N GLY A 45 4.53 8.39 3.23
CA GLY A 45 4.90 9.73 2.79
C GLY A 45 3.96 10.81 3.30
N SER A 46 3.34 11.55 2.39
CA SER A 46 2.39 12.63 2.75
C SER A 46 1.04 12.12 3.28
N GLY A 47 0.70 10.85 3.04
CA GLY A 47 -0.60 10.26 3.33
C GLY A 47 -1.69 10.56 2.29
N LEU A 48 -1.36 11.17 1.15
CA LEU A 48 -2.37 11.64 0.19
C LEU A 48 -3.21 10.50 -0.40
N LEU A 49 -2.59 9.38 -0.74
CA LEU A 49 -3.29 8.22 -1.30
C LEU A 49 -4.26 7.63 -0.27
N GLU A 50 -3.77 7.37 0.94
CA GLU A 50 -4.48 6.76 2.04
C GLU A 50 -5.69 7.60 2.46
N ALA A 51 -5.48 8.91 2.65
CA ALA A 51 -6.56 9.83 2.98
C ALA A 51 -7.61 9.91 1.85
N THR A 52 -7.19 9.77 0.59
CA THR A 52 -8.12 9.76 -0.56
C THR A 52 -8.95 8.49 -0.59
N ILE A 53 -8.35 7.32 -0.35
CA ILE A 53 -9.08 6.04 -0.24
C ILE A 53 -10.07 6.09 0.93
N GLN A 54 -9.62 6.52 2.11
CA GLN A 54 -10.49 6.60 3.29
C GLN A 54 -11.62 7.62 3.11
N LYS A 55 -11.38 8.75 2.43
CA LYS A 55 -12.46 9.71 2.15
C LYS A 55 -13.48 9.15 1.15
N ALA A 56 -13.03 8.35 0.18
CA ALA A 56 -13.91 7.71 -0.80
C ALA A 56 -14.80 6.61 -0.18
N ASN A 57 -14.36 5.95 0.89
CA ASN A 57 -15.15 4.93 1.58
C ASN A 57 -14.86 4.82 3.09
N SER A 58 -15.23 5.87 3.84
CA SER A 58 -14.85 6.02 5.25
C SER A 58 -15.50 5.02 6.21
N SER A 59 -16.56 4.34 5.78
CA SER A 59 -17.26 3.32 6.57
C SER A 59 -16.65 1.93 6.45
N ASP A 60 -15.91 1.63 5.38
CA ASP A 60 -15.58 0.25 5.00
C ASP A 60 -14.08 -0.05 5.05
N THR A 61 -13.20 0.95 5.02
CA THR A 61 -11.75 0.75 5.04
C THR A 61 -11.10 1.51 6.20
N THR A 62 -10.11 0.90 6.85
CA THR A 62 -9.25 1.53 7.85
C THR A 62 -7.81 1.42 7.38
N ILE A 63 -7.13 2.56 7.25
CA ILE A 63 -5.73 2.62 6.82
C ILE A 63 -4.91 3.41 7.82
N ASP A 64 -3.85 2.78 8.31
CA ASP A 64 -2.81 3.44 9.08
C ASP A 64 -1.55 3.57 8.22
N GLY A 65 -0.82 4.68 8.36
CA GLY A 65 0.43 4.96 7.65
C GLY A 65 1.65 4.73 8.55
N VAL A 66 2.72 4.18 7.97
CA VAL A 66 4.05 4.11 8.57
C VAL A 66 4.99 5.01 7.77
N GLU A 67 5.74 5.87 8.46
CA GLU A 67 6.69 6.79 7.82
C GLU A 67 7.94 7.00 8.69
N VAL A 68 9.09 7.23 8.05
CA VAL A 68 10.36 7.55 8.73
C VAL A 68 10.39 9.03 9.12
N SER A 69 9.94 9.89 8.21
CA SER A 69 10.08 11.34 8.34
C SER A 69 8.87 11.97 9.02
N ARG A 70 9.07 12.47 10.24
CA ARG A 70 8.05 13.27 10.93
C ARG A 70 7.81 14.59 10.19
N GLY A 71 6.55 14.97 10.06
CA GLY A 71 6.14 16.27 9.47
C GLY A 71 6.04 16.31 7.94
N ILE A 72 6.22 15.18 7.24
CA ILE A 72 5.89 15.08 5.81
C ILE A 72 4.40 14.79 5.60
N ASN A 73 3.78 14.03 6.51
CA ASN A 73 2.36 13.75 6.43
C ASN A 73 1.53 15.03 6.62
N GLY A 74 0.66 15.31 5.65
CA GLY A 74 -0.26 16.45 5.67
C GLY A 74 -1.72 16.04 5.47
N HIS A 75 -2.02 14.74 5.43
CA HIS A 75 -3.31 14.24 4.98
C HIS A 75 -3.95 13.19 5.89
N LEU A 76 -3.16 12.36 6.58
CA LEU A 76 -3.70 11.41 7.55
C LEU A 76 -3.81 12.06 8.94
N PRO A 77 -4.84 11.72 9.73
CA PRO A 77 -4.89 12.03 11.16
C PRO A 77 -3.65 11.50 11.89
N GLU A 78 -3.22 12.20 12.94
CA GLU A 78 -2.04 11.82 13.73
C GLU A 78 -2.20 10.44 14.37
N GLU A 79 -3.43 10.06 14.76
CA GLU A 79 -3.74 8.77 15.36
C GLU A 79 -3.60 7.59 14.39
N GLN A 80 -3.59 7.86 13.08
CA GLN A 80 -3.40 6.87 12.03
C GLN A 80 -1.95 6.87 11.50
N MET A 81 -1.03 7.58 12.16
CA MET A 81 0.36 7.70 11.74
C MET A 81 1.32 7.08 12.76
N HIS A 82 2.11 6.14 12.28
CA HIS A 82 3.15 5.45 13.02
C HIS A 82 4.52 5.84 12.46
N TYR A 83 5.48 6.06 13.35
CA TYR A 83 6.81 6.54 12.96
C TYR A 83 7.90 5.54 13.34
N VAL A 84 8.77 5.24 12.38
CA VAL A 84 9.92 4.34 12.56
C VAL A 84 11.25 5.09 12.45
N GLY A 85 12.33 4.54 13.03
CA GLY A 85 13.62 5.23 13.15
C GLY A 85 14.45 5.28 11.86
N GLY A 86 14.09 4.51 10.84
CA GLY A 86 14.85 4.42 9.60
C GLY A 86 14.14 3.65 8.50
N THR A 87 14.68 3.74 7.28
CA THR A 87 14.13 3.16 6.05
C THR A 87 13.88 1.65 6.11
N TRP A 88 14.58 0.93 7.00
CA TRP A 88 14.46 -0.53 7.14
C TRP A 88 13.88 -0.97 8.48
N ASP A 89 13.46 -0.02 9.30
CA ASP A 89 12.78 -0.30 10.55
C ASP A 89 11.35 -0.75 10.27
N LEU A 90 10.85 -1.64 11.13
CA LEU A 90 9.55 -2.28 10.96
C LEU A 90 8.55 -1.62 11.91
N GLY A 91 7.38 -1.24 11.39
CA GLY A 91 6.26 -0.81 12.22
C GLY A 91 5.64 -2.01 12.93
N PRO A 92 5.56 -2.04 14.27
CA PRO A 92 5.00 -3.18 15.01
C PRO A 92 3.53 -3.45 14.68
N GLU A 93 2.81 -2.46 14.15
CA GLU A 93 1.42 -2.56 13.70
C GLU A 93 1.24 -3.58 12.56
N ALA A 94 2.32 -3.91 11.85
CA ALA A 94 2.28 -4.94 10.80
C ALA A 94 1.96 -6.33 11.35
N ALA A 95 2.20 -6.60 12.63
CA ALA A 95 1.84 -7.86 13.28
C ALA A 95 0.33 -8.11 13.31
N THR A 96 -0.47 -7.05 13.38
CA THR A 96 -1.95 -7.12 13.51
C THR A 96 -2.68 -6.69 12.24
N ALA A 97 -2.01 -5.96 11.33
CA ALA A 97 -2.59 -5.59 10.05
C ALA A 97 -2.90 -6.81 9.18
N SER A 98 -4.11 -6.86 8.62
CA SER A 98 -4.53 -7.95 7.73
C SER A 98 -4.06 -7.73 6.30
N ALA A 99 -3.71 -6.50 5.93
CA ALA A 99 -3.08 -6.18 4.67
C ALA A 99 -1.94 -5.19 4.84
N TRP A 100 -0.89 -5.35 4.05
CA TRP A 100 0.19 -4.37 3.91
C TRP A 100 0.13 -3.75 2.52
N MET A 101 0.26 -2.44 2.44
CA MET A 101 0.33 -1.69 1.19
C MET A 101 1.70 -1.02 1.08
N PHE A 102 2.47 -1.41 0.08
CA PHE A 102 3.76 -0.80 -0.24
C PHE A 102 3.56 0.09 -1.47
N VAL A 103 3.85 1.38 -1.34
CA VAL A 103 3.73 2.37 -2.41
C VAL A 103 5.10 2.93 -2.72
N TYR A 104 5.57 2.75 -3.95
CA TYR A 104 6.91 3.13 -4.38
C TYR A 104 8.03 2.67 -3.41
N PRO A 105 8.03 1.41 -2.93
CA PRO A 105 9.08 0.95 -2.04
C PRO A 105 10.43 0.97 -2.77
N ARG A 106 11.45 1.53 -2.12
CA ARG A 106 12.77 1.76 -2.75
C ARG A 106 13.54 0.46 -3.02
N GLU A 107 13.44 -0.51 -2.12
CA GLU A 107 14.24 -1.73 -2.16
C GLU A 107 13.44 -2.96 -1.70
N PRO A 108 13.55 -4.11 -2.39
CA PRO A 108 12.90 -5.37 -1.98
C PRO A 108 13.28 -5.84 -0.57
N LYS A 109 14.45 -5.42 -0.07
CA LYS A 109 14.95 -5.78 1.26
C LYS A 109 13.96 -5.40 2.37
N LEU A 110 13.21 -4.31 2.22
CA LEU A 110 12.19 -3.93 3.20
C LEU A 110 11.08 -4.98 3.27
N LEU A 111 10.55 -5.39 2.12
CA LEU A 111 9.53 -6.42 2.01
C LEU A 111 10.00 -7.75 2.61
N VAL A 112 11.25 -8.16 2.34
CA VAL A 112 11.87 -9.34 2.96
C VAL A 112 11.79 -9.26 4.48
N ARG A 113 12.18 -8.12 5.08
CA ARG A 113 12.17 -7.96 6.55
C ARG A 113 10.76 -8.03 7.14
N TYR A 114 9.77 -7.43 6.47
CA TYR A 114 8.36 -7.52 6.91
C TYR A 114 7.86 -8.98 6.83
N LEU A 115 8.14 -9.69 5.74
CA LEU A 115 7.75 -11.09 5.57
C LEU A 115 8.45 -12.00 6.60
N ASP A 116 9.75 -11.87 6.79
CA ASP A 116 10.52 -12.68 7.74
C ASP A 116 10.03 -12.49 9.18
N HIS A 117 9.63 -11.26 9.54
CA HIS A 117 9.27 -10.93 10.92
C HIS A 117 7.77 -11.10 11.22
N PHE A 118 6.90 -10.76 10.28
CA PHE A 118 5.45 -10.71 10.49
C PHE A 118 4.64 -11.53 9.47
N GLY A 119 5.27 -12.14 8.47
CA GLY A 119 4.57 -12.82 7.36
C GLY A 119 3.71 -14.01 7.80
N GLU A 120 4.02 -14.61 8.95
CA GLU A 120 3.22 -15.66 9.58
C GLU A 120 2.12 -15.15 10.53
N GLY A 121 2.02 -13.84 10.71
CA GLY A 121 1.04 -13.19 11.56
C GLY A 121 -0.32 -12.97 10.90
N ALA A 122 -0.96 -11.84 11.22
CA ALA A 122 -2.31 -11.51 10.78
C ALA A 122 -2.41 -11.22 9.27
N VAL A 123 -1.30 -10.90 8.61
CA VAL A 123 -1.31 -10.50 7.20
C VAL A 123 -1.86 -11.61 6.30
N LYS A 124 -2.86 -11.25 5.49
CA LYS A 124 -3.47 -12.09 4.46
C LYS A 124 -3.30 -11.52 3.06
N MET A 125 -2.87 -10.26 2.95
CA MET A 125 -2.73 -9.58 1.69
C MET A 125 -1.52 -8.65 1.69
N VAL A 126 -0.75 -8.68 0.60
CA VAL A 126 0.24 -7.66 0.28
C VAL A 126 -0.20 -6.97 -0.99
N ILE A 127 -0.23 -5.65 -0.97
CA ILE A 127 -0.51 -4.80 -2.11
C ILE A 127 0.77 -4.06 -2.40
N TRP A 128 1.20 -4.09 -3.65
CA TRP A 128 2.39 -3.42 -4.11
C TRP A 128 2.02 -2.49 -5.26
N LEU A 129 2.41 -1.22 -5.14
CA LEU A 129 2.26 -0.20 -6.18
C LEU A 129 3.62 0.44 -6.43
N GLY A 130 4.04 0.56 -7.68
CA GLY A 130 5.31 1.17 -8.01
C GLY A 130 5.70 1.04 -9.48
N PRO A 131 6.93 1.42 -9.85
CA PRO A 131 7.41 1.34 -11.22
C PRO A 131 7.42 -0.11 -11.73
N ARG A 132 6.83 -0.34 -12.91
CA ARG A 132 6.80 -1.65 -13.58
C ARG A 132 8.18 -2.29 -13.71
N ALA A 133 9.22 -1.48 -13.88
CA ALA A 133 10.61 -1.94 -13.99
C ALA A 133 11.14 -2.56 -12.68
N ASP A 134 10.64 -2.13 -11.52
CA ASP A 134 11.10 -2.59 -10.21
C ASP A 134 10.36 -3.87 -9.78
N TRP A 135 9.14 -4.06 -10.29
CA TRP A 135 8.25 -5.16 -9.92
C TRP A 135 8.92 -6.55 -9.93
N PRO A 136 9.70 -6.96 -10.96
CA PRO A 136 10.31 -8.31 -10.99
C PRO A 136 11.16 -8.65 -9.76
N ALA A 137 11.81 -7.65 -9.15
CA ALA A 137 12.62 -7.86 -7.95
C ALA A 137 11.75 -8.16 -6.71
N PHE A 138 10.63 -7.46 -6.56
CA PHE A 138 9.66 -7.71 -5.49
C PHE A 138 8.86 -8.99 -5.72
N GLU A 139 8.50 -9.26 -6.96
CA GLU A 139 7.85 -10.50 -7.38
C GLU A 139 8.66 -11.72 -6.95
N THR A 140 9.98 -11.68 -7.19
CA THR A 140 10.91 -12.75 -6.81
C THR A 140 10.91 -12.99 -5.29
N VAL A 141 10.89 -11.93 -4.49
CA VAL A 141 10.81 -12.03 -3.02
C VAL A 141 9.53 -12.74 -2.59
N LEU A 142 8.37 -12.31 -3.11
CA LEU A 142 7.07 -12.86 -2.74
C LEU A 142 6.91 -14.33 -3.16
N ARG A 143 7.43 -14.70 -4.34
CA ARG A 143 7.47 -16.09 -4.81
C ARG A 143 8.38 -16.97 -3.94
N ASN A 144 9.56 -16.48 -3.58
CA ASN A 144 10.51 -17.22 -2.74
C ASN A 144 9.99 -17.42 -1.32
N ALA A 145 9.32 -16.41 -0.77
CA ALA A 145 8.62 -16.51 0.52
C ALA A 145 7.40 -17.43 0.47
N LYS A 146 6.98 -17.88 -0.72
CA LYS A 146 5.75 -18.66 -0.96
C LYS A 146 4.53 -18.02 -0.30
N PHE A 147 4.51 -16.69 -0.26
CA PHE A 147 3.51 -15.95 0.51
C PHE A 147 2.08 -16.29 0.04
N GLY A 148 1.86 -16.32 -1.27
CA GLY A 148 0.61 -16.83 -1.82
C GLY A 148 0.41 -16.53 -3.31
N THR A 149 -0.86 -16.43 -3.69
CA THR A 149 -1.27 -16.24 -5.09
C THR A 149 -1.18 -14.77 -5.47
N MET A 150 -0.64 -14.50 -6.66
CA MET A 150 -0.29 -13.16 -7.12
C MET A 150 -1.08 -12.78 -8.36
N ASP A 151 -1.65 -11.58 -8.33
CA ASP A 151 -2.47 -10.99 -9.37
C ASP A 151 -1.89 -9.62 -9.73
N VAL A 152 -1.37 -9.48 -10.96
CA VAL A 152 -0.97 -8.18 -11.52
C VAL A 152 -2.20 -7.58 -12.18
N VAL A 153 -2.69 -6.47 -11.64
CA VAL A 153 -3.98 -5.91 -12.02
C VAL A 153 -3.80 -5.00 -13.22
N GLU A 154 -4.21 -5.49 -14.39
CA GLU A 154 -4.25 -4.70 -15.61
C GLU A 154 -5.41 -3.69 -15.60
N ASP A 155 -5.26 -2.63 -16.39
CA ASP A 155 -6.27 -1.57 -16.55
C ASP A 155 -6.78 -0.98 -15.22
N CYS A 156 -5.89 -0.85 -14.24
CA CYS A 156 -6.21 -0.42 -12.88
C CYS A 156 -6.20 1.11 -12.67
N GLY A 157 -6.09 1.91 -13.73
CA GLY A 157 -6.05 3.38 -13.63
C GLY A 157 -4.69 3.96 -13.24
N LEU A 158 -3.62 3.16 -13.26
CA LEU A 158 -2.23 3.61 -13.12
C LEU A 158 -1.65 4.15 -14.43
N THR A 159 -0.54 4.88 -14.33
CA THR A 159 0.23 5.23 -15.54
C THR A 159 0.83 3.97 -16.19
N PRO A 160 1.14 3.98 -17.51
CA PRO A 160 1.63 2.78 -18.20
C PRO A 160 2.93 2.18 -17.65
N TYR A 161 3.75 3.01 -16.99
CA TYR A 161 5.02 2.58 -16.40
C TYR A 161 4.90 2.20 -14.92
N GLU A 162 3.71 2.27 -14.33
CA GLU A 162 3.41 1.79 -12.98
C GLU A 162 2.68 0.44 -13.05
N THR A 163 2.72 -0.29 -11.93
CA THR A 163 2.08 -1.60 -11.77
C THR A 163 1.40 -1.68 -10.41
N LEU A 164 0.21 -2.29 -10.37
CA LEU A 164 -0.46 -2.75 -9.15
C LEU A 164 -0.39 -4.27 -9.10
N ALA A 165 0.23 -4.81 -8.06
CA ALA A 165 0.20 -6.23 -7.76
C ALA A 165 -0.50 -6.48 -6.43
N VAL A 166 -1.38 -7.48 -6.41
CA VAL A 166 -2.09 -7.94 -5.21
C VAL A 166 -1.74 -9.38 -4.98
N ILE A 167 -1.22 -9.67 -3.79
CA ILE A 167 -0.79 -10.99 -3.38
C ILE A 167 -1.62 -11.41 -2.19
N LYS A 168 -2.36 -12.50 -2.33
CA LYS A 168 -3.21 -13.06 -1.28
C LYS A 168 -2.54 -14.28 -0.70
N LYS A 169 -2.39 -14.30 0.63
CA LYS A 169 -1.84 -15.44 1.36
C LYS A 169 -2.67 -16.67 1.04
N SER A 170 -2.03 -17.78 0.67
CA SER A 170 -2.75 -19.03 0.44
C SER A 170 -3.34 -19.51 1.77
N ASP A 171 -4.61 -19.92 1.79
CA ASP A 171 -5.19 -20.58 2.96
C ASP A 171 -4.39 -21.87 3.21
N SER A 172 -3.80 -21.95 4.40
CA SER A 172 -3.10 -23.13 4.91
C SER A 172 -4.08 -24.15 5.46
#